data_AF-A0A101WJL6-F1
#
_entry.id   AF-A0A101WJL6-F1
#
_cell.length_a   1.000
_cell.length_b   1.000
_cell.length_c   1.000
_cell.angle_alpha   90.00
_cell.angle_beta   90.00
_cell.angle_gamma   90.00
#
_symmetry.space_group_name_H-M   'P 1'
#
loop_
_entity.id
_entity.type
_entity.pdbx_description
1 polymer ?
#
loop_
_entity_poly.entity_id
_entity_poly.type
_entity_poly.pdbx_seq_one_letter_code
_entity_poly.pdbx_strand_id
1 'polypeptide(L)'
;MSLKAKFLGQLDFIYNEESITSSLSQKACGLLCYLMMNPRKTHYREQLAEMFWGNSRVYSANNSLRYTLWIIRKNLESDGHSQVYVTNSSKNTIKFIEDKLDSMDVLQFRKLHSRSRESSLDSNTRITFMEEASKLYGGIFLNEFYIKDAPAFNDWVFFEREELQRLYFEVQVSLSKEYEKLGLYDKAISPLNKLIKIDPLHEDIYYRLINLYNISGYRATAIETYHKLKKILREELNISPMKDIHALYQQIRIEKEIVPPQEHEGLVKSEPRQLITLYKDGFHMKIFVTESTSTIQEISTLLKEIKLDNMSTTAEITKLPGKRVPYEGLYEIADGYLDIASKRVECDIDSVALEINRIKNTYPLEKYVLFQSLCDAFHKTEGMKMIFIIYNLHFLDDDTIDFLSFMTRKCGNMNILIFAIYDANWDNQRLNLFKMEFHNDEKMEFIDI
;
A
#
# COMPACT_ATOMS: atom_id res chain seq x y z
N MET A 1 20.60 34.30 27.30
CA MET A 1 20.52 32.87 27.63
C MET A 1 19.31 32.33 26.92
N SER A 2 19.53 31.50 25.91
CA SER A 2 18.51 31.03 24.98
C SER A 2 18.27 29.54 25.21
N LEU A 3 17.02 29.15 25.40
CA LEU A 3 16.62 27.74 25.42
C LEU A 3 15.87 27.44 24.13
N LYS A 4 16.37 26.49 23.36
CA LYS A 4 15.73 25.93 22.17
C LYS A 4 15.32 24.48 22.45
N ALA A 5 14.20 24.06 21.90
CA ALA A 5 13.71 22.69 21.99
C ALA A 5 13.36 22.11 20.62
N LYS A 6 13.77 20.85 20.41
CA LYS A 6 13.42 20.04 19.25
C LYS A 6 12.67 18.81 19.71
N PHE A 7 11.38 18.74 19.42
CA PHE A 7 10.51 17.62 19.76
C PHE A 7 9.92 16.90 18.54
N LEU A 8 9.96 17.49 17.33
CA LEU A 8 9.49 16.85 16.09
C LEU A 8 10.59 15.96 15.48
N GLY A 9 10.77 14.79 16.08
CA GLY A 9 11.85 13.86 15.77
C GLY A 9 12.61 13.48 17.04
N GLN A 10 13.94 13.44 16.96
CA GLN A 10 14.79 13.16 18.12
C GLN A 10 14.72 14.30 19.13
N LEU A 11 14.41 13.96 20.39
CA LEU A 11 14.33 14.91 21.49
C LEU A 11 15.68 15.61 21.72
N ASP A 12 15.67 16.94 21.71
CA ASP A 12 16.85 17.73 22.09
C ASP A 12 16.48 19.05 22.78
N PHE A 13 17.21 19.37 23.84
CA PHE A 13 17.20 20.64 24.56
C PHE A 13 18.56 21.31 24.37
N ILE A 14 18.56 22.48 23.76
CA ILE A 14 19.78 23.24 23.50
C ILE A 14 19.75 24.51 24.34
N TYR A 15 20.71 24.63 25.25
CA TYR A 15 20.85 25.78 26.13
C TYR A 15 22.19 26.46 25.87
N ASN A 16 22.16 27.74 25.51
CA ASN A 16 23.36 28.50 25.11
C ASN A 16 24.21 27.80 24.02
N GLU A 17 23.53 27.26 23.00
CA GLU A 17 24.11 26.51 21.87
C GLU A 17 24.74 25.15 22.21
N GLU A 18 24.61 24.66 23.45
CA GLU A 18 25.03 23.31 23.85
C GLU A 18 23.82 22.42 24.14
N SER A 19 23.86 21.16 23.67
CA SER A 19 22.84 20.18 24.04
C SER A 19 23.00 19.77 25.50
N ILE A 20 21.93 19.92 26.29
CA ILE A 20 21.89 19.49 27.69
C ILE A 20 21.13 18.18 27.87
N THR A 21 20.61 17.60 26.79
CA THR A 21 19.72 16.42 26.81
C THR A 21 20.38 15.22 27.49
N SER A 22 21.65 14.97 27.22
CA SER A 22 22.43 13.85 27.80
C SER A 22 22.73 14.04 29.30
N SER A 23 22.71 15.28 29.79
CA SER A 23 22.90 15.63 31.20
C SER A 23 21.63 15.48 32.04
N LEU A 24 20.50 15.16 31.40
CA LEU A 24 19.19 14.95 32.01
C LEU A 24 18.81 13.47 31.98
N SER A 25 18.18 12.99 33.04
CA SER A 25 17.56 11.66 33.02
C SER A 25 16.34 11.64 32.10
N GLN A 26 15.89 10.47 31.64
CA GLN A 26 14.66 10.35 30.84
C GLN A 26 13.46 11.02 31.52
N LYS A 27 13.27 10.86 32.83
CA LYS A 27 12.19 11.54 33.58
C LYS A 27 12.38 13.05 33.66
N ALA A 28 13.61 13.55 33.70
CA ALA A 28 13.88 14.99 33.63
C ALA A 28 13.56 15.55 32.23
N CYS A 29 13.99 14.86 31.18
CA CYS A 29 13.65 15.17 29.79
C CYS A 29 12.14 15.19 29.56
N GLY A 30 11.42 14.16 29.99
CA GLY A 30 9.97 14.08 29.85
C GLY A 30 9.24 15.17 30.63
N LEU A 31 9.66 15.43 31.87
CA LEU A 31 9.07 16.51 32.68
C LEU A 31 9.28 17.88 32.05
N LEU A 32 10.50 18.18 31.60
CA LEU A 32 10.79 19.45 30.94
C LEU A 32 9.98 19.60 29.64
N CYS A 33 9.94 18.56 28.80
CA CYS A 33 9.12 18.55 27.59
C CYS A 33 7.64 18.80 27.89
N TYR A 34 7.06 18.08 28.85
CA TYR A 34 5.65 18.22 29.23
C TYR A 34 5.32 19.65 29.69
N LEU A 35 6.19 20.25 30.51
CA LEU A 35 6.05 21.63 30.96
C LEU A 35 6.16 22.64 29.81
N MET A 36 7.09 22.44 28.89
CA MET A 36 7.30 23.30 27.71
C MET A 36 6.17 23.19 26.68
N MET A 37 5.53 22.03 26.57
CA MET A 37 4.33 21.81 25.76
C MET A 37 3.06 22.43 26.38
N ASN A 38 3.10 22.78 27.66
CA ASN A 38 1.98 23.36 28.40
C ASN A 38 2.34 24.69 29.11
N PRO A 39 2.99 25.66 28.43
CA PRO A 39 3.62 26.81 29.11
C PRO A 39 2.60 27.76 29.77
N ARG A 40 1.36 27.74 29.29
CA ARG A 40 0.25 28.55 29.85
C ARG A 40 -0.41 27.91 31.08
N LYS A 41 -0.17 26.62 31.33
CA LYS A 41 -0.77 25.91 32.45
C LYS A 41 0.09 26.03 33.71
N THR A 42 -0.59 26.10 34.85
CA THR A 42 0.05 25.92 36.16
C THR A 42 -0.26 24.51 36.62
N HIS A 43 0.78 23.72 36.92
CA HIS A 43 0.66 22.31 37.25
C HIS A 43 0.81 22.09 38.75
N TYR A 44 -0.03 21.24 39.34
CA TYR A 44 0.18 20.82 40.72
C TYR A 44 1.33 19.82 40.82
N ARG A 45 2.14 19.95 41.87
CA ARG A 45 3.26 19.04 42.15
C ARG A 45 2.78 17.59 42.28
N GLU A 46 1.65 17.37 42.94
CA GLU A 46 1.07 16.05 43.13
C GLU A 46 0.71 15.38 41.80
N GLN A 47 0.09 16.12 40.88
CA GLN A 47 -0.25 15.61 39.55
C GLN A 47 0.98 15.24 38.72
N LEU A 48 2.03 16.07 38.77
CA LEU A 48 3.29 15.76 38.10
C LEU A 48 4.01 14.57 38.76
N ALA A 49 3.96 14.46 40.08
CA ALA A 49 4.52 13.33 40.80
C ALA A 49 3.80 12.02 40.42
N GLU A 50 2.48 12.05 40.34
CA GLU A 50 1.64 10.92 39.91
C GLU A 50 1.90 10.55 38.44
N MET A 51 1.96 11.54 37.53
CA MET A 51 2.18 11.31 36.11
C MET A 51 3.49 10.58 35.80
N PHE A 52 4.57 10.90 36.52
CA PHE A 52 5.91 10.35 36.28
C PHE A 52 6.35 9.26 37.26
N TRP A 53 5.73 9.15 38.44
CA TRP A 53 6.09 8.20 39.49
C TRP A 53 4.87 7.58 40.19
N GLY A 54 3.72 7.47 39.52
CA GLY A 54 2.47 6.94 40.11
C GLY A 54 2.58 5.54 40.72
N ASN A 55 3.53 4.71 40.27
CA ASN A 55 3.81 3.39 40.84
C ASN A 55 4.62 3.44 42.16
N SER A 56 5.07 4.63 42.58
CA SER A 56 5.84 4.83 43.82
C SER A 56 4.94 5.32 44.95
N ARG A 57 5.36 5.10 46.21
CA ARG A 57 4.71 5.73 47.36
C ARG A 57 4.75 7.26 47.22
N VAL A 58 3.69 7.95 47.64
CA VAL A 58 3.51 9.41 47.50
C VAL A 58 4.72 10.22 47.97
N TYR A 59 5.29 9.88 49.14
CA TYR A 59 6.48 10.57 49.66
C TYR A 59 7.71 10.41 48.73
N SER A 60 7.93 9.21 48.22
CA SER A 60 9.02 8.93 47.28
C SER A 60 8.82 9.65 45.95
N ALA A 61 7.60 9.63 45.40
CA ALA A 61 7.24 10.33 44.16
C ALA A 61 7.50 11.85 44.28
N ASN A 62 7.09 12.46 45.39
CA ASN A 62 7.33 13.88 45.65
C ASN A 62 8.82 14.23 45.80
N ASN A 63 9.60 13.37 46.46
CA ASN A 63 11.06 13.55 46.56
C ASN A 63 11.75 13.40 45.21
N SER A 64 11.35 12.41 44.40
CA SER A 64 11.85 12.24 43.04
C SER A 64 11.53 13.45 42.18
N LEU A 65 10.28 13.96 42.20
CA LEU A 65 9.91 15.19 41.50
C LEU A 65 10.78 16.38 41.94
N ARG A 66 11.01 16.54 43.25
CA ARG A 66 11.86 17.62 43.78
C ARG A 66 13.29 17.53 43.25
N TYR A 67 13.89 16.34 43.27
CA TYR A 67 15.23 16.11 42.75
C TYR A 67 15.29 16.34 41.23
N THR A 68 14.29 15.87 40.49
CA THR A 68 14.20 16.07 39.04
C THR A 68 14.05 17.54 38.65
N LEU A 69 13.27 18.32 39.39
CA LEU A 69 13.20 19.78 39.16
C LEU A 69 14.52 20.47 39.46
N TRP A 70 15.23 20.05 40.51
CA TRP A 70 16.55 20.57 40.82
C TRP A 70 17.55 20.26 39.70
N ILE A 71 17.57 19.03 39.15
CA ILE A 71 18.50 18.69 38.07
C ILE A 71 18.20 19.45 36.78
N ILE A 72 16.92 19.69 36.46
CA ILE A 72 16.50 20.54 35.34
C ILE A 72 17.04 21.97 35.53
N ARG A 73 16.78 22.58 36.70
CA ARG A 73 17.26 23.93 37.02
C ARG A 73 18.78 24.01 36.98
N LYS A 74 19.48 23.00 37.49
CA LYS A 74 20.95 22.98 37.51
C LYS A 74 21.54 23.05 36.11
N ASN A 75 20.94 22.34 35.16
CA ASN A 75 21.38 22.34 33.76
C ASN A 75 20.95 23.60 32.98
N LEU A 76 19.88 24.28 33.40
CA LEU A 76 19.38 25.49 32.73
C LEU A 76 19.90 26.80 33.33
N GLU A 77 20.36 26.82 34.58
CA GLU A 77 20.57 28.06 35.33
C GLU A 77 21.89 28.06 36.13
N SER A 78 22.70 27.01 35.97
CA SER A 78 24.01 26.79 36.60
C SER A 78 24.01 26.60 38.14
N ASP A 79 23.12 27.25 38.90
CA ASP A 79 23.06 27.16 40.36
C ASP A 79 22.04 26.11 40.90
N GLY A 80 21.09 25.67 40.07
CA GLY A 80 20.04 24.71 40.44
C GLY A 80 18.93 25.25 41.36
N HIS A 81 18.98 26.52 41.72
CA HIS A 81 18.07 27.16 42.68
C HIS A 81 17.30 28.34 42.09
N SER A 82 17.85 28.93 41.03
CA SER A 82 17.18 29.89 40.19
C SER A 82 15.82 29.33 39.71
N GLN A 83 14.92 30.23 39.32
CA GLN A 83 13.57 29.89 38.87
C GLN A 83 13.25 30.68 37.60
N VAL A 84 14.24 30.77 36.73
CA VAL A 84 14.20 31.56 35.49
C VAL A 84 13.40 30.83 34.44
N TYR A 85 13.53 29.49 34.34
CA TYR A 85 12.80 28.68 33.35
C TYR A 85 11.62 27.92 33.96
N VAL A 86 11.82 27.30 35.14
CA VAL A 86 10.80 26.50 35.82
C VAL A 86 10.55 27.08 37.21
N THR A 87 9.43 27.77 37.37
CA THR A 87 9.09 28.52 38.58
C THR A 87 8.05 27.83 39.43
N ASN A 88 8.10 28.11 40.74
CA ASN A 88 7.03 27.76 41.66
C ASN A 88 6.04 28.93 41.75
N SER A 89 4.97 28.92 40.96
CA SER A 89 3.94 29.99 41.03
C SER A 89 3.23 30.05 42.41
N SER A 90 3.28 28.96 43.18
CA SER A 90 2.83 28.85 44.57
C SER A 90 3.61 27.73 45.27
N LYS A 91 3.37 27.50 46.57
CA LYS A 91 4.06 26.44 47.36
C LYS A 91 3.97 25.05 46.71
N ASN A 92 2.85 24.74 46.05
CA ASN A 92 2.55 23.40 45.53
C ASN A 92 2.35 23.35 44.01
N THR A 93 2.76 24.39 43.28
CA THR A 93 2.60 24.43 41.83
C THR A 93 3.91 24.69 41.10
N ILE A 94 3.96 24.24 39.84
CA ILE A 94 5.08 24.38 38.93
C ILE A 94 4.56 24.96 37.62
N LYS A 95 5.31 25.90 37.03
CA LYS A 95 5.01 26.48 35.73
C LYS A 95 6.29 26.70 34.93
N PHE A 96 6.21 26.50 33.62
CA PHE A 96 7.26 26.90 32.70
C PHE A 96 7.08 28.37 32.29
N ILE A 97 8.17 29.14 32.24
CA ILE A 97 8.13 30.56 31.87
C ILE A 97 8.26 30.70 30.34
N GLU A 98 7.13 30.98 29.68
CA GLU A 98 7.01 31.09 28.21
C GLU A 98 8.02 32.08 27.61
N ASP A 99 8.23 33.24 28.25
CA ASP A 99 9.13 34.30 27.78
C ASP A 99 10.62 33.89 27.70
N LYS A 100 10.97 32.72 28.23
CA LYS A 100 12.34 32.19 28.21
C LYS A 100 12.55 31.10 27.15
N LEU A 101 11.54 30.84 26.33
CA LEU A 101 11.63 29.93 25.21
C LEU A 101 11.94 30.70 23.93
N ASP A 102 13.18 30.61 23.46
CA ASP A 102 13.61 31.27 22.23
C ASP A 102 12.96 30.60 21.01
N SER A 103 13.00 29.26 20.98
CA SER A 103 12.33 28.49 19.93
C SER A 103 11.94 27.09 20.40
N MET A 104 10.77 26.65 19.96
CA MET A 104 10.34 25.25 20.04
C MET A 104 9.73 24.89 18.70
N ASP A 105 10.30 23.87 18.06
CA ASP A 105 9.88 23.42 16.74
C ASP A 105 8.39 23.12 16.65
N VAL A 106 7.79 22.51 17.69
CA VAL A 106 6.35 22.25 17.77
C VAL A 106 5.52 23.54 17.78
N LEU A 107 5.89 24.55 18.58
CA LEU A 107 5.16 25.82 18.60
C LEU A 107 5.30 26.57 17.28
N GLN A 108 6.50 26.56 16.70
CA GLN A 108 6.75 27.16 15.40
C GLN A 108 5.94 26.46 14.30
N PHE A 109 5.91 25.13 14.31
CA PHE A 109 5.12 24.31 13.41
C PHE A 109 3.62 24.63 13.52
N ARG A 110 3.04 24.61 14.73
CA ARG A 110 1.63 24.94 14.96
C ARG A 110 1.30 26.37 14.55
N LYS A 111 2.20 27.33 14.84
CA LYS A 111 2.03 28.73 14.43
C LYS A 111 2.02 28.88 12.91
N LEU A 112 2.98 28.26 12.21
CA LEU A 112 3.06 28.30 10.74
C LEU A 112 1.85 27.62 10.09
N HIS A 113 1.42 26.47 10.62
CA HIS A 113 0.18 25.80 10.18
C HIS A 113 -1.05 26.69 10.39
N SER A 114 -1.18 27.36 11.55
CA SER A 114 -2.31 28.26 11.80
C SER A 114 -2.29 29.46 10.84
N ARG A 115 -1.13 30.09 10.64
CA ARG A 115 -0.99 31.25 9.75
C ARG A 115 -1.28 30.87 8.31
N SER A 116 -0.80 29.72 7.84
CA SER A 116 -1.04 29.26 6.47
C SER A 116 -2.51 28.94 6.16
N ARG A 117 -3.43 29.01 7.13
CA ARG A 117 -4.87 28.85 6.93
C ARG A 117 -5.64 30.16 6.88
N GLU A 118 -4.98 31.29 7.15
CA GLU A 118 -5.60 32.61 7.05
C GLU A 118 -6.14 32.84 5.63
N SER A 119 -7.40 33.24 5.51
CA SER A 119 -8.10 33.38 4.21
C SER A 119 -7.57 34.54 3.37
N SER A 120 -6.96 35.55 4.01
CA SER A 120 -6.40 36.73 3.36
C SER A 120 -5.04 36.50 2.69
N LEU A 121 -4.40 35.34 2.90
CA LEU A 121 -3.09 35.05 2.31
C LEU A 121 -3.20 34.62 0.85
N ASP A 122 -2.34 35.19 0.02
CA ASP A 122 -2.09 34.70 -1.34
C ASP A 122 -1.41 33.32 -1.33
N SER A 123 -1.51 32.60 -2.46
CA SER A 123 -0.98 31.24 -2.57
C SER A 123 0.52 31.14 -2.34
N ASN A 124 1.33 32.13 -2.76
CA ASN A 124 2.79 32.05 -2.58
C ASN A 124 3.17 32.18 -1.10
N THR A 125 2.61 33.16 -0.40
CA THR A 125 2.84 33.31 1.05
C THR A 125 2.36 32.09 1.83
N ARG A 126 1.22 31.51 1.43
CA ARG A 126 0.68 30.28 2.01
C ARG A 126 1.65 29.09 1.83
N ILE A 127 2.17 28.92 0.62
CA ILE A 127 3.19 27.91 0.29
C ILE A 127 4.43 28.11 1.16
N THR A 128 4.95 29.34 1.29
CA THR A 128 6.15 29.61 2.11
C THR A 128 5.96 29.16 3.56
N PHE A 129 4.83 29.51 4.19
CA PHE A 129 4.56 29.06 5.57
C PHE A 129 4.42 27.54 5.67
N MET A 130 3.79 26.89 4.69
CA MET A 130 3.65 25.42 4.68
C MET A 130 4.97 24.70 4.42
N GLU A 131 5.84 25.22 3.55
CA GLU A 131 7.19 24.70 3.33
C GLU A 131 8.05 24.81 4.58
N GLU A 132 8.01 25.95 5.28
CA GLU A 132 8.69 26.14 6.56
C GLU A 132 8.17 25.18 7.63
N ALA A 133 6.85 25.05 7.76
CA ALA A 133 6.24 24.08 8.66
C ALA A 133 6.68 22.64 8.32
N SER A 134 6.69 22.30 7.03
CA SER A 134 7.14 20.98 6.57
C SER A 134 8.60 20.69 6.92
N LYS A 135 9.48 21.69 6.98
CA LYS A 135 10.91 21.52 7.31
C LYS A 135 11.14 21.28 8.80
N LEU A 136 10.27 21.84 9.66
CA LEU A 136 10.34 21.64 11.11
C LEU A 136 9.97 20.22 11.53
N TYR A 137 9.12 19.55 10.76
CA TYR A 137 8.72 18.17 11.05
C TYR A 137 9.83 17.19 10.63
N GLY A 138 10.77 16.92 11.54
CA GLY A 138 11.88 16.00 11.34
C GLY A 138 11.52 14.52 11.56
N GLY A 139 10.37 14.23 12.15
CA GLY A 139 9.89 12.88 12.44
C GLY A 139 8.79 12.85 13.48
N ILE A 140 8.47 11.64 13.95
CA ILE A 140 7.48 11.40 15.00
C ILE A 140 7.85 12.21 16.25
N PHE A 141 6.86 12.83 16.90
CA PHE A 141 7.06 13.57 18.14
C PHE A 141 7.72 12.70 19.21
N LEU A 142 8.83 13.18 19.75
CA LEU A 142 9.70 12.46 20.69
C LEU A 142 10.00 11.03 20.18
N ASN A 143 10.57 10.92 18.98
CA ASN A 143 10.82 9.64 18.34
C ASN A 143 11.65 8.72 19.25
N GLU A 144 11.22 7.45 19.38
CA GLU A 144 11.82 6.44 20.27
C GLU A 144 11.92 6.81 21.75
N PHE A 145 11.28 7.90 22.18
CA PHE A 145 11.24 8.29 23.58
C PHE A 145 10.10 7.59 24.32
N TYR A 146 10.44 6.93 25.41
CA TYR A 146 9.52 6.22 26.28
C TYR A 146 10.06 6.24 27.71
N ILE A 147 9.17 6.42 28.69
CA ILE A 147 9.54 6.39 30.11
C ILE A 147 8.92 5.17 30.78
N LYS A 148 9.77 4.31 31.32
CA LYS A 148 9.32 3.15 32.12
C LYS A 148 8.58 3.62 33.39
N ASP A 149 7.51 2.92 33.73
CA ASP A 149 6.68 3.15 34.93
C ASP A 149 6.04 4.55 35.00
N ALA A 150 5.72 5.13 33.84
CA ALA A 150 5.02 6.42 33.71
C ALA A 150 3.92 6.37 32.63
N PRO A 151 2.88 5.50 32.80
CA PRO A 151 1.85 5.29 31.78
C PRO A 151 1.11 6.57 31.39
N ALA A 152 0.72 7.41 32.35
CA ALA A 152 0.04 8.68 32.07
C ALA A 152 0.86 9.65 31.20
N PHE A 153 2.20 9.64 31.34
CA PHE A 153 3.07 10.41 30.45
C PHE A 153 3.13 9.80 29.04
N ASN A 154 3.27 8.48 28.95
CA ASN A 154 3.35 7.81 27.65
C ASN A 154 2.02 7.92 26.87
N ASP A 155 0.88 7.89 27.55
CA ASP A 155 -0.44 8.15 26.95
C ASP A 155 -0.53 9.57 26.41
N TRP A 156 -0.07 10.57 27.18
CA TRP A 156 0.02 11.95 26.70
C TRP A 156 0.90 12.06 25.45
N VAL A 157 2.08 11.42 25.43
CA VAL A 157 2.96 11.39 24.25
C VAL A 157 2.26 10.75 23.05
N PHE A 158 1.50 9.67 23.26
CA PHE A 158 0.72 9.02 22.20
C PHE A 158 -0.29 10.00 21.57
N PHE A 159 -1.08 10.72 22.37
CA PHE A 159 -2.05 11.69 21.85
C PHE A 159 -1.40 12.88 21.14
N GLU A 160 -0.26 13.38 21.64
CA GLU A 160 0.49 14.44 20.93
C GLU A 160 1.06 13.95 19.60
N ARG A 161 1.52 12.68 19.52
CA ARG A 161 1.97 12.09 18.25
C ARG A 161 0.85 12.05 17.22
N GLU A 162 -0.34 11.56 17.59
CA GLU A 162 -1.50 11.51 16.69
C GLU A 162 -1.91 12.92 16.23
N GLU A 163 -1.95 13.89 17.14
CA GLU A 163 -2.30 15.27 16.81
C GLU A 163 -1.30 15.89 15.83
N LEU A 164 0.00 15.81 16.13
CA LEU A 164 1.04 16.42 15.32
C LEU A 164 1.17 15.75 13.94
N GLN A 165 0.99 14.42 13.87
CA GLN A 165 0.96 13.69 12.61
C GLN A 165 -0.23 14.10 11.75
N ARG A 166 -1.43 14.26 12.34
CA ARG A 166 -2.62 14.75 11.64
C ARG A 166 -2.38 16.16 11.08
N LEU A 167 -1.85 17.08 11.90
CA LEU A 167 -1.51 18.44 11.46
C LEU A 167 -0.48 18.42 10.32
N TYR A 168 0.52 17.55 10.39
CA TYR A 168 1.50 17.39 9.32
C TYR A 168 0.85 16.89 8.03
N PHE A 169 -0.08 15.94 8.12
CA PHE A 169 -0.88 15.47 6.99
C PHE A 169 -1.65 16.62 6.33
N GLU A 170 -2.32 17.45 7.15
CA GLU A 170 -3.05 18.63 6.67
C GLU A 170 -2.13 19.64 5.95
N VAL A 171 -0.93 19.88 6.49
CA VAL A 171 0.09 20.75 5.86
C VAL A 171 0.51 20.21 4.50
N GLN A 172 0.87 18.92 4.38
CA GLN A 172 1.35 18.37 3.10
C GLN A 172 0.24 18.30 2.04
N VAL A 173 -0.98 17.89 2.42
CA VAL A 173 -2.13 17.86 1.49
C VAL A 173 -2.45 19.26 1.00
N SER A 174 -2.44 20.26 1.89
CA SER A 174 -2.72 21.66 1.51
C SER A 174 -1.61 22.24 0.64
N LEU A 175 -0.34 21.94 0.96
CA LEU A 175 0.81 22.36 0.17
C LEU A 175 0.75 21.79 -1.25
N SER A 176 0.41 20.49 -1.40
CA SER A 176 0.21 19.86 -2.71
C SER A 176 -0.89 20.57 -3.51
N LYS A 177 -2.04 20.86 -2.89
CA LYS A 177 -3.16 21.57 -3.52
C LYS A 177 -2.80 22.99 -3.96
N GLU A 178 -2.02 23.73 -3.18
CA GLU A 178 -1.59 25.09 -3.57
C GLU A 178 -0.63 25.06 -4.75
N TYR A 179 0.29 24.09 -4.83
CA TYR A 179 1.12 23.92 -6.02
C TYR A 179 0.28 23.53 -7.25
N GLU A 180 -0.70 22.64 -7.09
CA GLU A 180 -1.62 22.23 -8.16
C GLU A 180 -2.41 23.43 -8.72
N LYS A 181 -2.94 24.32 -7.85
CA LYS A 181 -3.61 25.56 -8.26
C LYS A 181 -2.74 26.49 -9.09
N LEU A 182 -1.43 26.49 -8.83
CA LEU A 182 -0.45 27.30 -9.57
C LEU A 182 0.09 26.59 -10.82
N GLY A 183 -0.41 25.38 -11.15
CA GLY A 183 0.09 24.56 -12.26
C GLY A 183 1.49 23.99 -12.03
N LEU A 184 2.00 24.03 -10.80
CA LEU A 184 3.33 23.53 -10.41
C LEU A 184 3.26 22.05 -10.03
N TYR A 185 2.78 21.20 -10.94
CA TYR A 185 2.46 19.79 -10.69
C TYR A 185 3.65 18.99 -10.13
N ASP A 186 4.86 19.22 -10.64
CA ASP A 186 6.05 18.52 -10.16
C ASP A 186 6.37 18.84 -8.69
N LYS A 187 6.08 20.07 -8.25
CA LYS A 187 6.22 20.46 -6.84
C LYS A 187 5.09 19.89 -5.98
N ALA A 188 3.90 19.70 -6.56
CA ALA A 188 2.74 19.11 -5.86
C ALA A 188 2.94 17.63 -5.48
N ILE A 189 3.83 16.92 -6.18
CA ILE A 189 4.14 15.49 -5.95
C ILE A 189 4.94 15.28 -4.65
N SER A 190 5.94 16.13 -4.38
CA SER A 190 6.87 15.94 -3.26
C SER A 190 6.17 15.87 -1.88
N PRO A 191 5.21 16.76 -1.54
CA PRO A 191 4.44 16.67 -0.31
C PRO A 191 3.72 15.32 -0.13
N LEU A 192 3.07 14.82 -1.19
CA LEU A 192 2.30 13.56 -1.13
C LEU A 192 3.21 12.34 -0.98
N ASN A 193 4.40 12.34 -1.60
CA ASN A 193 5.38 11.28 -1.40
C ASN A 193 5.89 11.19 0.04
N LYS A 194 5.90 12.30 0.80
CA LYS A 194 6.20 12.25 2.24
C LYS A 194 5.08 11.57 3.02
N LEU A 195 3.83 11.75 2.60
CA LEU A 195 2.67 11.14 3.25
C LEU A 195 2.61 9.62 3.06
N ILE A 196 2.92 9.10 1.86
CA ILE A 196 2.99 7.64 1.64
C ILE A 196 4.03 6.97 2.53
N LYS A 197 5.14 7.64 2.88
CA LYS A 197 6.13 7.08 3.80
C LYS A 197 5.60 6.97 5.24
N ILE A 198 4.61 7.79 5.58
CA ILE A 198 4.01 7.84 6.92
C ILE A 198 2.82 6.88 7.00
N ASP A 199 1.95 6.91 5.99
CA ASP A 199 0.79 6.03 5.87
C ASP A 199 0.75 5.42 4.46
N PRO A 200 1.41 4.26 4.28
CA PRO A 200 1.47 3.57 2.99
C PRO A 200 0.14 2.98 2.52
N LEU A 201 -0.89 2.93 3.37
CA LEU A 201 -2.20 2.36 3.05
C LEU A 201 -3.23 3.44 2.69
N HIS A 202 -2.85 4.72 2.70
CA HIS A 202 -3.76 5.83 2.46
C HIS A 202 -4.08 6.02 0.97
N GLU A 203 -5.12 5.32 0.50
CA GLU A 203 -5.58 5.29 -0.90
C GLU A 203 -5.75 6.68 -1.56
N ASP A 204 -6.36 7.64 -0.87
CA ASP A 204 -6.57 9.00 -1.42
C ASP A 204 -5.27 9.72 -1.82
N ILE A 205 -4.17 9.46 -1.11
CA ILE A 205 -2.86 10.05 -1.42
C ILE A 205 -2.31 9.44 -2.71
N TYR A 206 -2.50 8.13 -2.90
CA TYR A 206 -2.15 7.45 -4.14
C TYR A 206 -3.00 7.93 -5.31
N TYR A 207 -4.31 8.10 -5.14
CA TYR A 207 -5.18 8.66 -6.18
C TYR A 207 -4.63 10.00 -6.69
N ARG A 208 -4.30 10.92 -5.77
CA ARG A 208 -3.74 12.24 -6.11
C ARG A 208 -2.39 12.13 -6.81
N LEU A 209 -1.50 11.25 -6.35
CA LEU A 209 -0.21 11.04 -6.98
C LEU A 209 -0.33 10.47 -8.39
N ILE A 210 -1.17 9.44 -8.60
CA ILE A 210 -1.42 8.85 -9.91
C ILE A 210 -1.94 9.93 -10.88
N ASN A 211 -2.88 10.77 -10.43
CA ASN A 211 -3.39 11.88 -11.22
C ASN A 211 -2.30 12.91 -11.55
N LEU A 212 -1.53 13.36 -10.54
CA LEU A 212 -0.43 14.32 -10.73
C LEU A 212 0.65 13.79 -11.68
N TYR A 213 1.04 12.51 -11.55
CA TYR A 213 1.97 11.88 -12.48
C TYR A 213 1.42 11.82 -13.90
N ASN A 214 0.13 11.55 -14.08
CA ASN A 214 -0.48 11.53 -15.41
C ASN A 214 -0.46 12.92 -16.06
N ILE A 215 -0.92 13.96 -15.35
CA ILE A 215 -0.98 15.32 -15.90
C ILE A 215 0.41 15.95 -16.11
N SER A 216 1.42 15.55 -15.33
CA SER A 216 2.83 15.90 -15.56
C SER A 216 3.47 15.11 -16.72
N GLY A 217 2.75 14.18 -17.35
CA GLY A 217 3.26 13.35 -18.45
C GLY A 217 4.12 12.15 -18.01
N TYR A 218 4.26 11.91 -16.70
CA TYR A 218 4.96 10.77 -16.11
C TYR A 218 4.07 9.52 -16.05
N ARG A 219 3.52 9.13 -17.20
CA ARG A 219 2.60 8.01 -17.35
C ARG A 219 3.10 6.70 -16.70
N ALA A 220 4.33 6.30 -17.01
CA ALA A 220 4.89 5.05 -16.50
C ALA A 220 4.92 5.06 -14.97
N THR A 221 5.31 6.18 -14.37
CA THR A 221 5.31 6.38 -12.92
C THR A 221 3.90 6.36 -12.33
N ALA A 222 2.89 6.89 -13.03
CA ALA A 222 1.49 6.79 -12.59
C ALA A 222 1.03 5.32 -12.53
N ILE A 223 1.33 4.54 -13.56
CA ILE A 223 1.04 3.10 -13.63
C ILE A 223 1.79 2.33 -12.52
N GLU A 224 3.09 2.56 -12.36
CA GLU A 224 3.90 1.96 -11.29
C GLU A 224 3.35 2.30 -9.90
N THR A 225 2.90 3.54 -9.69
CA THR A 225 2.31 3.99 -8.42
C THR A 225 1.02 3.23 -8.10
N TYR A 226 0.17 2.98 -9.11
CA TYR A 226 -1.01 2.14 -8.96
C TYR A 226 -0.63 0.68 -8.60
N HIS A 227 0.33 0.09 -9.30
CA HIS A 227 0.77 -1.29 -9.00
C HIS A 227 1.37 -1.39 -7.59
N LYS A 228 2.11 -0.39 -7.14
CA LYS A 228 2.63 -0.30 -5.77
C LYS A 228 1.49 -0.25 -4.74
N LEU A 229 0.44 0.55 -4.98
CA LEU A 229 -0.74 0.57 -4.11
C LEU A 229 -1.44 -0.80 -4.08
N LYS A 230 -1.70 -1.37 -5.26
CA LYS A 230 -2.33 -2.69 -5.40
C LYS A 230 -1.55 -3.73 -4.60
N LYS A 231 -0.22 -3.74 -4.71
CA LYS A 231 0.65 -4.66 -3.97
C LYS A 231 0.51 -4.48 -2.47
N ILE A 232 0.66 -3.26 -1.95
CA ILE A 232 0.68 -3.04 -0.49
C ILE A 232 -0.69 -3.28 0.15
N LEU A 233 -1.80 -2.90 -0.49
CA LEU A 233 -3.15 -3.22 0.00
C LEU A 233 -3.42 -4.72 0.02
N ARG A 234 -2.88 -5.45 -0.94
CA ARG A 234 -2.98 -6.91 -0.98
C ARG A 234 -2.14 -7.57 0.12
N GLU A 235 -0.91 -7.12 0.33
CA GLU A 235 -0.01 -7.68 1.34
C GLU A 235 -0.49 -7.40 2.77
N GLU A 236 -0.93 -6.17 3.06
CA GLU A 236 -1.25 -5.74 4.44
C GLU A 236 -2.71 -5.98 4.82
N LEU A 237 -3.64 -5.83 3.88
CA LEU A 237 -5.09 -5.84 4.15
C LEU A 237 -5.86 -6.89 3.33
N ASN A 238 -5.23 -7.54 2.35
CA ASN A 238 -5.85 -8.45 1.40
C ASN A 238 -7.05 -7.86 0.64
N ILE A 239 -7.02 -6.55 0.36
CA ILE A 239 -8.06 -5.84 -0.41
C ILE A 239 -7.52 -5.29 -1.73
N SER A 240 -8.42 -5.03 -2.68
CA SER A 240 -8.09 -4.30 -3.92
C SER A 240 -8.17 -2.79 -3.70
N PRO A 241 -7.48 -1.98 -4.52
CA PRO A 241 -7.70 -0.54 -4.56
C PRO A 241 -9.17 -0.18 -4.80
N MET A 242 -9.59 0.98 -4.28
CA MET A 242 -10.92 1.55 -4.52
C MET A 242 -11.23 1.71 -6.01
N LYS A 243 -12.53 1.63 -6.35
CA LYS A 243 -13.04 1.71 -7.72
C LYS A 243 -12.54 2.96 -8.46
N ASP A 244 -12.51 4.10 -7.80
CA ASP A 244 -12.11 5.38 -8.41
C ASP A 244 -10.62 5.37 -8.80
N ILE A 245 -9.77 4.74 -7.99
CA ILE A 245 -8.34 4.57 -8.30
C ILE A 245 -8.16 3.59 -9.46
N HIS A 246 -8.93 2.51 -9.47
CA HIS A 246 -8.91 1.56 -10.58
C HIS A 246 -9.36 2.21 -11.89
N ALA A 247 -10.44 2.99 -11.86
CA ALA A 247 -10.94 3.74 -13.02
C ALA A 247 -9.91 4.74 -13.55
N LEU A 248 -9.26 5.49 -12.66
CA LEU A 248 -8.17 6.41 -13.03
C LEU A 248 -7.02 5.64 -13.71
N TYR A 249 -6.62 4.49 -13.16
CA TYR A 249 -5.60 3.65 -13.78
C TYR A 249 -6.01 3.18 -15.19
N GLN A 250 -7.26 2.74 -15.38
CA GLN A 250 -7.75 2.30 -16.69
C GLN A 250 -7.79 3.46 -17.70
N GLN A 251 -8.27 4.63 -17.30
CA GLN A 251 -8.26 5.82 -18.15
C GLN A 251 -6.83 6.14 -18.61
N ILE A 252 -5.87 6.15 -17.67
CA ILE A 252 -4.47 6.32 -17.99
C ILE A 252 -4.11 5.24 -19.01
N ARG A 253 -4.31 3.94 -18.74
CA ARG A 253 -3.95 2.85 -19.66
C ARG A 253 -4.44 3.06 -21.11
N ILE A 254 -5.62 3.63 -21.31
CA ILE A 254 -6.26 3.81 -22.62
C ILE A 254 -5.80 5.07 -23.39
N GLU A 255 -5.43 6.17 -22.73
CA GLU A 255 -5.17 7.51 -23.32
C GLU A 255 -4.08 7.59 -24.43
N LYS A 256 -3.46 6.47 -24.84
CA LYS A 256 -2.54 6.38 -26.00
C LYS A 256 -2.69 5.14 -26.89
N GLU A 257 -3.67 4.27 -26.69
CA GLU A 257 -3.96 3.22 -27.66
C GLU A 257 -4.83 3.77 -28.81
N ILE A 258 -4.34 3.57 -30.02
CA ILE A 258 -4.86 4.03 -31.30
C ILE A 258 -6.30 3.54 -31.50
N VAL A 259 -7.13 4.39 -32.10
CA VAL A 259 -8.51 4.12 -32.52
C VAL A 259 -8.63 2.72 -33.17
N PRO A 260 -9.57 1.86 -32.74
CA PRO A 260 -9.72 0.52 -33.30
C PRO A 260 -10.13 0.56 -34.78
N PRO A 261 -9.62 -0.36 -35.62
CA PRO A 261 -10.17 -0.57 -36.96
C PRO A 261 -11.57 -1.18 -36.86
N GLN A 262 -12.42 -0.79 -37.81
CA GLN A 262 -13.83 -1.18 -37.92
C GLN A 262 -14.03 -2.71 -37.92
N GLU A 263 -15.09 -3.11 -37.23
CA GLU A 263 -15.64 -4.47 -37.18
C GLU A 263 -15.81 -5.05 -38.59
N HIS A 264 -15.21 -6.22 -38.83
CA HIS A 264 -15.67 -7.13 -39.88
C HIS A 264 -16.42 -8.28 -39.21
N GLU A 265 -17.74 -8.23 -39.33
CA GLU A 265 -18.67 -9.31 -39.01
C GLU A 265 -18.34 -10.57 -39.81
N GLY A 266 -18.01 -11.63 -39.09
CA GLY A 266 -18.00 -13.02 -39.55
C GLY A 266 -18.48 -13.93 -38.43
N LEU A 267 -19.60 -13.59 -37.80
CA LEU A 267 -20.13 -14.32 -36.63
C LEU A 267 -20.96 -15.53 -37.07
N VAL A 268 -20.50 -16.72 -36.70
CA VAL A 268 -21.29 -17.96 -36.75
C VAL A 268 -22.01 -18.12 -35.41
N LYS A 269 -23.35 -18.04 -35.41
CA LYS A 269 -24.19 -18.42 -34.26
C LYS A 269 -24.32 -19.95 -34.22
N SER A 270 -23.92 -20.60 -33.14
CA SER A 270 -23.98 -22.07 -32.98
C SER A 270 -24.32 -22.47 -31.53
N GLU A 271 -24.99 -23.62 -31.36
CA GLU A 271 -25.44 -24.10 -30.04
C GLU A 271 -24.28 -24.68 -29.19
N PRO A 272 -24.26 -24.49 -27.84
CA PRO A 272 -23.14 -24.86 -26.96
C PRO A 272 -22.67 -26.31 -27.10
N ARG A 273 -23.60 -27.26 -27.33
CA ARG A 273 -23.29 -28.70 -27.46
C ARG A 273 -22.54 -29.05 -28.74
N GLN A 274 -22.72 -28.29 -29.83
CA GLN A 274 -22.05 -28.56 -31.12
C GLN A 274 -20.62 -28.00 -31.14
N LEU A 275 -20.34 -26.99 -30.32
CA LEU A 275 -19.06 -26.27 -30.23
C LEU A 275 -17.99 -27.01 -29.41
N ILE A 276 -18.42 -27.78 -28.41
CA ILE A 276 -17.52 -28.58 -27.55
C ILE A 276 -16.86 -29.72 -28.36
N THR A 277 -17.49 -30.20 -29.44
CA THR A 277 -17.09 -31.38 -30.23
C THR A 277 -15.97 -31.20 -31.25
N LEU A 278 -15.43 -30.00 -31.48
CA LEU A 278 -14.36 -29.78 -32.47
C LEU A 278 -12.98 -30.03 -31.85
N TYR A 279 -12.41 -31.19 -32.15
CA TYR A 279 -11.09 -31.66 -31.73
C TYR A 279 -9.99 -31.25 -32.72
N LYS A 280 -8.85 -30.81 -32.19
CA LYS A 280 -7.57 -30.70 -32.91
C LYS A 280 -6.44 -31.07 -31.94
N ASP A 281 -5.45 -31.82 -32.42
CA ASP A 281 -4.24 -32.12 -31.66
C ASP A 281 -3.37 -30.86 -31.52
N GLY A 282 -2.62 -30.77 -30.42
CA GLY A 282 -1.83 -29.58 -30.08
C GLY A 282 -2.54 -28.61 -29.14
N PHE A 283 -1.99 -27.40 -29.02
CA PHE A 283 -2.51 -26.37 -28.11
C PHE A 283 -3.74 -25.70 -28.71
N HIS A 284 -4.88 -25.75 -28.00
CA HIS A 284 -6.11 -25.08 -28.39
C HIS A 284 -6.83 -24.45 -27.20
N MET A 285 -7.43 -23.28 -27.41
CA MET A 285 -8.22 -22.58 -26.41
C MET A 285 -9.55 -22.12 -27.01
N LYS A 286 -10.65 -22.47 -26.34
CA LYS A 286 -12.01 -22.07 -26.69
C LYS A 286 -12.60 -21.21 -25.59
N ILE A 287 -13.11 -20.05 -25.97
CA ILE A 287 -13.61 -19.04 -25.04
C ILE A 287 -15.06 -18.80 -25.36
N PHE A 288 -15.92 -19.23 -24.46
CA PHE A 288 -17.35 -18.99 -24.52
C PHE A 288 -17.66 -17.62 -23.95
N VAL A 289 -18.12 -16.73 -24.79
CA VAL A 289 -18.50 -15.36 -24.44
C VAL A 289 -20.02 -15.30 -24.39
N THR A 290 -20.58 -14.87 -23.27
CA THR A 290 -22.03 -14.67 -23.17
C THR A 290 -22.36 -13.58 -22.15
N GLU A 291 -23.48 -12.90 -22.36
CA GLU A 291 -24.06 -11.94 -21.41
C GLU A 291 -25.15 -12.59 -20.53
N SER A 292 -25.48 -13.87 -20.77
CA SER A 292 -26.60 -14.54 -20.11
C SER A 292 -26.13 -15.39 -18.92
N THR A 293 -26.56 -15.04 -17.71
CA THR A 293 -26.22 -15.81 -16.50
C THR A 293 -26.75 -17.25 -16.55
N SER A 294 -27.90 -17.50 -17.18
CA SER A 294 -28.41 -18.88 -17.36
C SER A 294 -27.55 -19.67 -18.33
N THR A 295 -27.03 -19.02 -19.38
CA THR A 295 -26.11 -19.62 -20.35
C THR A 295 -24.76 -19.95 -19.70
N ILE A 296 -24.23 -19.09 -18.83
CA ILE A 296 -23.02 -19.36 -18.04
C ILE A 296 -23.19 -20.63 -17.19
N GLN A 297 -24.35 -20.80 -16.54
CA GLN A 297 -24.64 -21.98 -15.73
C GLN A 297 -24.77 -23.26 -16.57
N GLU A 298 -25.40 -23.16 -17.75
CA GLU A 298 -25.51 -24.25 -18.70
C GLU A 298 -24.13 -24.69 -19.21
N ILE A 299 -23.32 -23.76 -19.70
CA ILE A 299 -21.94 -24.03 -20.16
C ILE A 299 -21.10 -24.61 -19.02
N SER A 300 -21.18 -24.03 -17.82
CA SER A 300 -20.46 -24.56 -16.65
C SER A 300 -20.84 -26.00 -16.31
N THR A 301 -22.10 -26.37 -16.51
CA THR A 301 -22.57 -27.75 -16.29
C THR A 301 -22.03 -28.68 -17.38
N LEU A 302 -22.09 -28.24 -18.65
CA LEU A 302 -21.54 -28.99 -19.77
C LEU A 302 -20.02 -29.22 -19.63
N LEU A 303 -19.26 -28.20 -19.24
CA LEU A 303 -17.82 -28.30 -19.05
C LEU A 303 -17.44 -29.30 -17.96
N LYS A 304 -18.25 -29.44 -16.90
CA LYS A 304 -18.03 -30.46 -15.85
C LYS A 304 -18.21 -31.89 -16.33
N GLU A 305 -19.05 -32.09 -17.35
CA GLU A 305 -19.33 -33.40 -17.92
C GLU A 305 -18.26 -33.84 -18.93
N ILE A 306 -17.34 -32.94 -19.33
CA ILE A 306 -16.26 -33.23 -20.26
C ILE A 306 -15.27 -34.22 -19.64
N LYS A 307 -15.32 -35.46 -20.12
CA LYS A 307 -14.25 -36.47 -20.01
C LYS A 307 -13.92 -36.93 -21.43
N LEU A 308 -12.91 -36.31 -22.04
CA LEU A 308 -12.66 -36.46 -23.49
C LEU A 308 -12.25 -37.89 -23.89
N ASP A 309 -11.61 -38.63 -22.99
CA ASP A 309 -11.27 -40.07 -23.10
C ASP A 309 -10.64 -40.57 -21.78
N ASN A 310 -10.43 -41.89 -21.64
CA ASN A 310 -9.74 -42.50 -20.48
C ASN A 310 -8.28 -42.05 -20.31
N MET A 311 -7.75 -41.23 -21.22
CA MET A 311 -6.37 -40.75 -21.23
C MET A 311 -6.26 -39.23 -20.98
N SER A 312 -7.37 -38.54 -20.76
CA SER A 312 -7.41 -37.10 -20.52
C SER A 312 -7.61 -36.78 -19.03
N THR A 313 -6.93 -35.75 -18.54
CA THR A 313 -7.09 -35.28 -17.17
C THR A 313 -7.48 -33.81 -17.16
N THR A 314 -8.49 -33.48 -16.36
CA THR A 314 -9.05 -32.13 -16.23
C THR A 314 -8.59 -31.46 -14.94
N ALA A 315 -8.16 -30.20 -15.05
CA ALA A 315 -8.02 -29.28 -13.93
C ALA A 315 -9.01 -28.13 -14.06
N GLU A 316 -9.60 -27.76 -12.94
CA GLU A 316 -10.57 -26.69 -12.85
C GLU A 316 -9.96 -25.47 -12.16
N ILE A 317 -10.00 -24.33 -12.83
CA ILE A 317 -9.34 -23.07 -12.45
C ILE A 317 -10.41 -22.00 -12.17
N THR A 318 -10.11 -21.08 -11.26
CA THR A 318 -10.92 -19.88 -11.02
C THR A 318 -12.39 -20.18 -10.65
N LYS A 319 -12.60 -21.13 -9.74
CA LYS A 319 -13.92 -21.41 -9.14
C LYS A 319 -14.31 -20.26 -8.19
N LEU A 320 -15.45 -19.60 -8.43
CA LEU A 320 -16.08 -18.58 -7.57
C LEU A 320 -16.26 -19.03 -6.08
N PRO A 321 -16.49 -18.10 -5.12
CA PRO A 321 -15.71 -17.96 -3.89
C PRO A 321 -16.18 -18.84 -2.72
N GLY A 322 -15.22 -19.28 -1.90
CA GLY A 322 -15.47 -20.07 -0.68
C GLY A 322 -14.30 -20.97 -0.27
N LYS A 323 -13.33 -21.19 -1.17
CA LYS A 323 -12.03 -21.77 -0.83
C LYS A 323 -10.97 -20.68 -0.96
N ARG A 324 -10.17 -20.49 0.10
CA ARG A 324 -8.96 -19.68 0.06
C ARG A 324 -8.02 -20.30 -0.96
N VAL A 325 -7.83 -19.67 -2.11
CA VAL A 325 -6.70 -19.98 -2.99
C VAL A 325 -5.58 -19.00 -2.61
N PRO A 326 -4.37 -19.47 -2.30
CA PRO A 326 -3.27 -18.60 -1.86
C PRO A 326 -2.75 -17.65 -2.95
N TYR A 327 -3.09 -17.91 -4.22
CA TYR A 327 -2.65 -17.15 -5.40
C TYR A 327 -3.78 -17.15 -6.46
N GLU A 328 -3.92 -16.09 -7.26
CA GLU A 328 -4.86 -16.02 -8.40
C GLU A 328 -4.08 -16.18 -9.73
N GLY A 329 -4.73 -16.68 -10.79
CA GLY A 329 -4.19 -16.63 -12.14
C GLY A 329 -3.14 -17.71 -12.48
N LEU A 330 -1.93 -17.28 -12.85
CA LEU A 330 -0.81 -18.10 -13.32
C LEU A 330 -0.51 -19.29 -12.41
N TYR A 331 -0.53 -19.05 -11.10
CA TYR A 331 -0.25 -20.08 -10.11
C TYR A 331 -1.39 -21.08 -9.94
N GLU A 332 -2.64 -20.69 -10.24
CA GLU A 332 -3.76 -21.64 -10.30
C GLU A 332 -3.61 -22.58 -11.50
N ILE A 333 -3.11 -22.08 -12.64
CA ILE A 333 -2.77 -22.94 -13.80
C ILE A 333 -1.66 -23.93 -13.39
N ALA A 334 -0.62 -23.46 -12.69
CA ALA A 334 0.45 -24.33 -12.20
C ALA A 334 -0.05 -25.38 -11.19
N ASP A 335 -0.95 -25.02 -10.29
CA ASP A 335 -1.57 -25.97 -9.34
C ASP A 335 -2.51 -26.96 -10.03
N GLY A 336 -3.28 -26.49 -11.02
CA GLY A 336 -4.10 -27.36 -11.86
C GLY A 336 -3.27 -28.38 -12.62
N TYR A 337 -2.10 -27.97 -13.12
CA TYR A 337 -1.17 -28.88 -13.75
C TYR A 337 -0.61 -29.93 -12.77
N LEU A 338 -0.24 -29.54 -11.55
CA LEU A 338 0.19 -30.50 -10.53
C LEU A 338 -0.92 -31.50 -10.18
N ASP A 339 -2.18 -31.06 -10.09
CA ASP A 339 -3.32 -31.96 -9.91
C ASP A 339 -3.47 -32.94 -11.08
N ILE A 340 -3.29 -32.47 -12.33
CA ILE A 340 -3.27 -33.33 -13.52
C ILE A 340 -2.12 -34.35 -13.46
N ALA A 341 -0.90 -33.89 -13.20
CA ALA A 341 0.30 -34.71 -13.16
C ALA A 341 0.21 -35.78 -12.05
N SER A 342 -0.32 -35.41 -10.88
CA SER A 342 -0.46 -36.31 -9.72
C SER A 342 -1.36 -37.53 -9.97
N LYS A 343 -2.26 -37.45 -10.96
CA LYS A 343 -3.20 -38.52 -11.30
C LYS A 343 -2.62 -39.55 -12.27
N ARG A 344 -1.36 -39.40 -12.70
CA ARG A 344 -0.66 -40.28 -13.67
C ARG A 344 0.59 -40.91 -13.05
N VAL A 345 0.72 -42.23 -13.18
CA VAL A 345 1.80 -43.02 -12.55
C VAL A 345 3.18 -42.81 -13.19
N GLU A 346 3.24 -42.35 -14.44
CA GLU A 346 4.47 -42.28 -15.24
C GLU A 346 5.20 -40.92 -15.19
N CYS A 347 4.72 -39.98 -14.36
CA CYS A 347 5.30 -38.64 -14.24
C CYS A 347 6.27 -38.55 -13.05
N ASP A 348 7.42 -37.90 -13.22
CA ASP A 348 8.29 -37.48 -12.11
C ASP A 348 7.67 -36.27 -11.38
N ILE A 349 6.56 -36.54 -10.69
CA ILE A 349 5.71 -35.53 -10.02
C ILE A 349 6.51 -34.78 -8.96
N ASP A 350 7.40 -35.46 -8.25
CA ASP A 350 8.18 -34.86 -7.16
C ASP A 350 9.16 -33.81 -7.69
N SER A 351 9.84 -34.09 -8.80
CA SER A 351 10.73 -33.13 -9.47
C SER A 351 9.98 -31.90 -10.00
N VAL A 352 8.84 -32.12 -10.63
CA VAL A 352 7.99 -31.05 -11.18
C VAL A 352 7.38 -30.18 -10.07
N ALA A 353 6.88 -30.80 -9.01
CA ALA A 353 6.33 -30.10 -7.84
C ALA A 353 7.41 -29.27 -7.13
N LEU A 354 8.62 -29.80 -6.99
CA LEU A 354 9.73 -29.09 -6.35
C LEU A 354 10.14 -27.84 -7.17
N GLU A 355 10.16 -27.95 -8.50
CA GLU A 355 10.43 -26.82 -9.40
C GLU A 355 9.34 -25.75 -9.33
N ILE A 356 8.07 -26.12 -9.44
CA ILE A 356 6.95 -25.17 -9.33
C ILE A 356 6.95 -24.49 -7.96
N ASN A 357 7.20 -25.23 -6.88
CA ASN A 357 7.31 -24.64 -5.54
C ASN A 357 8.53 -23.73 -5.41
N ARG A 358 9.66 -24.05 -6.03
CA ARG A 358 10.83 -23.17 -6.06
C ARG A 358 10.51 -21.87 -6.79
N ILE A 359 9.84 -21.93 -7.94
CA ILE A 359 9.40 -20.77 -8.72
C ILE A 359 8.50 -19.87 -7.86
N LYS A 360 7.49 -20.46 -7.18
CA LYS A 360 6.58 -19.74 -6.29
C LYS A 360 7.27 -19.02 -5.13
N ASN A 361 8.37 -19.57 -4.62
CA ASN A 361 9.06 -19.09 -3.42
C ASN A 361 10.32 -18.26 -3.71
N THR A 362 10.69 -18.05 -4.98
CA THR A 362 11.89 -17.27 -5.33
C THR A 362 11.48 -15.85 -5.73
N TYR A 363 12.14 -14.85 -5.15
CA TYR A 363 11.87 -13.43 -5.43
C TYR A 363 13.17 -12.61 -5.49
N PRO A 364 13.31 -11.64 -6.42
CA PRO A 364 12.45 -11.36 -7.58
C PRO A 364 12.81 -12.25 -8.78
N LEU A 365 11.82 -12.71 -9.54
CA LEU A 365 12.02 -13.31 -10.87
C LEU A 365 11.53 -12.36 -11.95
N GLU A 366 12.29 -12.25 -13.04
CA GLU A 366 11.80 -11.60 -14.26
C GLU A 366 10.65 -12.40 -14.85
N LYS A 367 9.61 -11.70 -15.33
CA LYS A 367 8.37 -12.28 -15.90
C LYS A 367 8.66 -13.34 -16.97
N TYR A 368 9.62 -13.09 -17.85
CA TYR A 368 10.02 -14.04 -18.89
C TYR A 368 10.61 -15.34 -18.31
N VAL A 369 11.44 -15.24 -17.25
CA VAL A 369 12.05 -16.40 -16.62
C VAL A 369 10.98 -17.26 -15.94
N LEU A 370 10.03 -16.62 -15.25
CA LEU A 370 8.87 -17.29 -14.67
C LEU A 370 8.07 -18.06 -15.73
N PHE A 371 7.74 -17.41 -16.85
CA PHE A 371 6.98 -18.05 -17.93
C PHE A 371 7.73 -19.21 -18.56
N GLN A 372 9.04 -19.04 -18.80
CA GLN A 372 9.87 -20.09 -19.38
C GLN A 372 9.94 -21.29 -18.44
N SER A 373 10.18 -21.09 -17.14
CA SER A 373 10.28 -22.19 -16.18
C SER A 373 8.96 -22.96 -16.02
N LEU A 374 7.81 -22.29 -16.10
CA LEU A 374 6.51 -22.98 -16.10
C LEU A 374 6.27 -23.78 -17.38
N CYS A 375 6.61 -23.23 -18.55
CA CYS A 375 6.55 -23.97 -19.80
C CYS A 375 7.49 -25.19 -19.79
N ASP A 376 8.71 -25.05 -19.27
CA ASP A 376 9.67 -26.15 -19.14
C ASP A 376 9.10 -27.25 -18.21
N ALA A 377 8.43 -26.86 -17.12
CA ALA A 377 7.74 -27.79 -16.24
C ALA A 377 6.62 -28.55 -16.97
N PHE A 378 5.85 -27.91 -17.86
CA PHE A 378 4.85 -28.60 -18.69
C PHE A 378 5.51 -29.62 -19.63
N HIS A 379 6.59 -29.26 -20.32
CA HIS A 379 7.24 -30.15 -21.31
C HIS A 379 7.77 -31.45 -20.70
N LYS A 380 8.03 -31.50 -19.39
CA LYS A 380 8.38 -32.75 -18.68
C LYS A 380 7.28 -33.81 -18.71
N THR A 381 6.08 -33.45 -19.14
CA THR A 381 4.92 -34.33 -19.28
C THR A 381 4.48 -34.49 -20.73
N GLU A 382 5.45 -34.53 -21.65
CA GLU A 382 5.20 -34.76 -23.08
C GLU A 382 4.35 -36.02 -23.30
N GLY A 383 3.32 -35.90 -24.15
CA GLY A 383 2.36 -36.96 -24.42
C GLY A 383 1.13 -36.98 -23.50
N MET A 384 1.09 -36.15 -22.44
CA MET A 384 -0.12 -35.97 -21.64
C MET A 384 -1.11 -35.03 -22.31
N LYS A 385 -2.39 -35.43 -22.31
CA LYS A 385 -3.50 -34.58 -22.72
C LYS A 385 -4.04 -33.83 -21.50
N MET A 386 -3.77 -32.53 -21.45
CA MET A 386 -4.14 -31.66 -20.34
C MET A 386 -5.36 -30.83 -20.72
N ILE A 387 -6.40 -30.87 -19.89
CA ILE A 387 -7.59 -30.02 -20.07
C ILE A 387 -7.67 -29.05 -18.91
N PHE A 388 -7.66 -27.76 -19.20
CA PHE A 388 -7.90 -26.71 -18.22
C PHE A 388 -9.27 -26.10 -18.44
N ILE A 389 -10.07 -26.00 -17.38
CA ILE A 389 -11.40 -25.39 -17.40
C ILE A 389 -11.36 -24.14 -16.54
N ILE A 390 -11.46 -22.97 -17.16
CA ILE A 390 -11.47 -21.65 -16.50
C ILE A 390 -12.91 -21.14 -16.47
N TYR A 391 -13.55 -21.20 -15.30
CA TYR A 391 -14.97 -20.81 -15.19
C TYR A 391 -15.20 -19.31 -15.24
N ASN A 392 -14.19 -18.50 -14.92
CA ASN A 392 -14.32 -17.05 -14.81
C ASN A 392 -13.07 -16.37 -15.37
N LEU A 393 -12.92 -16.38 -16.70
CA LEU A 393 -11.74 -15.85 -17.39
C LEU A 393 -11.47 -14.38 -17.05
N HIS A 394 -12.54 -13.62 -16.78
CA HIS A 394 -12.47 -12.20 -16.43
C HIS A 394 -11.80 -11.92 -15.07
N PHE A 395 -11.60 -12.92 -14.20
CA PHE A 395 -10.87 -12.77 -12.93
C PHE A 395 -9.36 -13.02 -13.04
N LEU A 396 -8.86 -13.54 -14.17
CA LEU A 396 -7.41 -13.70 -14.34
C LEU A 396 -6.72 -12.33 -14.36
N ASP A 397 -5.46 -12.26 -13.94
CA ASP A 397 -4.65 -11.03 -14.02
C ASP A 397 -3.95 -10.90 -15.39
N ASP A 398 -3.37 -9.72 -15.64
CA ASP A 398 -2.71 -9.44 -16.92
C ASP A 398 -1.45 -10.30 -17.14
N ASP A 399 -0.76 -10.69 -16.05
CA ASP A 399 0.38 -11.63 -16.14
C ASP A 399 -0.06 -13.02 -16.59
N THR A 400 -1.25 -13.47 -16.20
CA THR A 400 -1.83 -14.73 -16.64
C THR A 400 -2.22 -14.69 -18.11
N ILE A 401 -2.78 -13.56 -18.58
CA ILE A 401 -3.10 -13.37 -20.01
C ILE A 401 -1.83 -13.45 -20.85
N ASP A 402 -0.79 -12.71 -20.45
CA ASP A 402 0.50 -12.72 -21.13
C ASP A 402 1.13 -14.12 -21.10
N PHE A 403 0.92 -14.88 -20.03
CA PHE A 403 1.37 -16.27 -19.96
C PHE A 403 0.60 -17.20 -20.90
N LEU A 404 -0.73 -17.07 -21.01
CA LEU A 404 -1.52 -17.83 -21.98
C LEU A 404 -1.02 -17.55 -23.41
N SER A 405 -0.73 -16.29 -23.72
CA SER A 405 -0.10 -15.84 -24.97
C SER A 405 1.27 -16.47 -25.19
N PHE A 406 2.08 -16.52 -24.13
CA PHE A 406 3.40 -17.17 -24.17
C PHE A 406 3.30 -18.69 -24.38
N MET A 407 2.31 -19.34 -23.77
CA MET A 407 2.06 -20.77 -23.90
C MET A 407 1.69 -21.17 -25.33
N THR A 408 0.90 -20.38 -26.06
CA THR A 408 0.52 -20.72 -27.45
C THR A 408 1.73 -20.89 -28.35
N ARG A 409 2.80 -20.12 -28.07
CA ARG A 409 4.08 -20.13 -28.79
C ARG A 409 5.03 -21.21 -28.28
N LYS A 410 5.16 -21.38 -26.97
CA LYS A 410 6.17 -22.26 -26.36
C LYS A 410 5.69 -23.69 -26.15
N CYS A 411 4.41 -23.90 -25.87
CA CYS A 411 3.80 -25.21 -25.68
C CYS A 411 2.96 -25.63 -26.90
N GLY A 412 3.22 -25.06 -28.07
CA GLY A 412 2.36 -25.22 -29.25
C GLY A 412 2.20 -26.66 -29.75
N ASN A 413 3.18 -27.52 -29.50
CA ASN A 413 3.19 -28.93 -29.89
C ASN A 413 2.62 -29.86 -28.80
N MET A 414 2.24 -29.31 -27.65
CA MET A 414 1.70 -30.04 -26.51
C MET A 414 0.19 -30.21 -26.65
N ASN A 415 -0.36 -31.31 -26.16
CA ASN A 415 -1.80 -31.57 -26.18
C ASN A 415 -2.51 -30.86 -25.01
N ILE A 416 -2.56 -29.52 -25.06
CA ILE A 416 -3.19 -28.68 -24.05
C ILE A 416 -4.49 -28.11 -24.62
N LEU A 417 -5.61 -28.36 -23.94
CA LEU A 417 -6.91 -27.81 -24.28
C LEU A 417 -7.40 -26.92 -23.15
N ILE A 418 -7.76 -25.68 -23.46
CA ILE A 418 -8.29 -24.72 -22.50
C ILE A 418 -9.73 -24.37 -22.88
N PHE A 419 -10.65 -24.62 -21.97
CA PHE A 419 -12.02 -24.11 -22.07
C PHE A 419 -12.18 -22.96 -21.08
N ALA A 420 -12.65 -21.82 -21.55
CA ALA A 420 -12.85 -20.66 -20.70
C ALA A 420 -14.24 -20.05 -20.90
N ILE A 421 -14.83 -19.53 -19.82
CA ILE A 421 -16.07 -18.76 -19.88
C ILE A 421 -15.75 -17.29 -19.57
N TYR A 422 -16.21 -16.40 -20.44
CA TYR A 422 -16.14 -14.97 -20.26
C TYR A 422 -17.57 -14.39 -20.14
N ASP A 423 -17.85 -13.75 -19.01
CA ASP A 423 -19.08 -13.00 -18.80
C ASP A 423 -18.91 -11.61 -19.42
N ALA A 424 -19.55 -11.38 -20.57
CA ALA A 424 -19.45 -10.13 -21.31
C ALA A 424 -20.08 -8.94 -20.57
N ASN A 425 -20.91 -9.17 -19.54
CA ASN A 425 -21.39 -8.08 -18.68
C ASN A 425 -20.29 -7.46 -17.82
N TRP A 426 -19.12 -8.11 -17.71
CA TRP A 426 -18.08 -7.69 -16.80
C TRP A 426 -17.21 -6.57 -17.35
N ASP A 427 -16.52 -6.82 -18.47
CA ASP A 427 -15.62 -5.83 -19.09
C ASP A 427 -15.44 -6.11 -20.60
N ASN A 428 -16.36 -5.61 -21.41
CA ASN A 428 -16.31 -5.74 -22.87
C ASN A 428 -15.01 -5.18 -23.47
N GLN A 429 -14.38 -4.18 -22.85
CA GLN A 429 -13.14 -3.62 -23.35
C GLN A 429 -11.96 -4.58 -23.14
N ARG A 430 -11.88 -5.22 -21.96
CA ARG A 430 -10.88 -6.26 -21.69
C ARG A 430 -11.07 -7.47 -22.59
N LEU A 431 -12.31 -7.88 -22.85
CA LEU A 431 -12.61 -8.91 -23.84
C LEU A 431 -12.11 -8.52 -25.23
N ASN A 432 -12.33 -7.28 -25.65
CA ASN A 432 -11.90 -6.81 -26.97
C ASN A 432 -10.37 -6.77 -27.10
N LEU A 433 -9.65 -6.31 -26.06
CA LEU A 433 -8.18 -6.36 -26.03
C LEU A 433 -7.67 -7.79 -26.14
N PHE A 434 -8.30 -8.70 -25.40
CA PHE A 434 -7.98 -10.11 -25.45
C PHE A 434 -8.29 -10.70 -26.86
N LYS A 435 -9.45 -10.40 -27.46
CA LYS A 435 -9.77 -10.75 -28.86
C LYS A 435 -8.74 -10.19 -29.84
N MET A 436 -8.26 -8.95 -29.65
CA MET A 436 -7.25 -8.32 -30.50
C MET A 436 -5.88 -8.99 -30.40
N GLU A 437 -5.42 -9.31 -29.18
CA GLU A 437 -4.12 -9.96 -28.97
C GLU A 437 -4.04 -11.32 -29.69
N PHE A 438 -5.16 -12.03 -29.74
CA PHE A 438 -5.28 -13.37 -30.32
C PHE A 438 -5.96 -13.42 -31.68
N HIS A 439 -6.24 -12.28 -32.32
CA HIS A 439 -7.07 -12.19 -33.54
C HIS A 439 -6.57 -13.07 -34.70
N ASN A 440 -5.26 -13.30 -34.79
CA ASN A 440 -4.65 -14.11 -35.85
C ASN A 440 -4.14 -15.47 -35.36
N ASP A 441 -4.41 -15.85 -34.11
CA ASP A 441 -3.98 -17.14 -33.56
C ASP A 441 -5.07 -18.19 -33.81
N GLU A 442 -4.86 -19.06 -34.81
CA GLU A 442 -5.79 -20.16 -35.12
C GLU A 442 -5.98 -21.17 -33.97
N LYS A 443 -5.18 -21.05 -32.91
CA LYS A 443 -5.31 -21.83 -31.68
C LYS A 443 -6.33 -21.24 -30.70
N MET A 444 -6.77 -20.00 -30.92
CA MET A 444 -7.70 -19.27 -30.05
C MET A 444 -9.04 -19.06 -30.78
N GLU A 445 -10.11 -19.60 -30.19
CA GLU A 445 -11.45 -19.50 -30.74
C GLU A 445 -12.38 -18.76 -29.76
N PHE A 446 -12.94 -17.64 -30.19
CA PHE A 446 -13.96 -16.91 -29.45
C PHE A 446 -15.34 -17.30 -29.97
N ILE A 447 -16.19 -17.72 -29.05
CA ILE A 447 -17.50 -18.26 -29.37
C ILE A 447 -18.54 -17.43 -28.62
N ASP A 448 -19.18 -16.51 -29.32
CA ASP A 448 -20.24 -15.68 -28.77
C ASP A 448 -21.57 -16.49 -28.75
N ILE A 449 -22.13 -16.74 -27.55
CA ILE A 449 -23.32 -17.57 -27.29
C ILE A 449 -24.50 -16.74 -26.80
#